data_AF-A0A399ZES0-F1
#
_entry.id   AF-A0A399ZES0-F1
#
_cell.length_a   1.000
_cell.length_b   1.000
_cell.length_c   1.000
_cell.angle_alpha   90.00
_cell.angle_beta   90.00
_cell.angle_gamma   90.00
#
_symmetry.space_group_name_H-M   'P 1'
#
loop_
_entity.id
_entity.type
_entity.pdbx_description
1 polymer ?
#
loop_
_entity_poly.entity_id
_entity_poly.type
_entity_poly.pdbx_seq_one_letter_code
_entity_poly.pdbx_strand_id
1 'polypeptide(L)'
;MMQVLIDSEPVSEIQGALVTQTEAKSAAAAYVATHLDPTFEVTGDLPSRSQPGDDDKRWRFFVSCVYGPLASIFVDAKTGTVIPLTATEIGLIHEKAAILRCRSLGVLPVNDQGYVLGEYARKRAQRYLSDAIAMFFEGADPVLVDGEQAVWQVTIVFKMYEIGPVALGTLDIDALTGEPFPLTTEQIKQIKERANAIVKFHAQQAKTPL
;
A
#
# COMPACT_ATOMS: atom_id res chain seq x y z
N MET A 1 33.11 -27.77 55.56
CA MET A 1 32.48 -27.42 54.27
C MET A 1 31.35 -26.46 54.56
N MET A 2 31.55 -25.17 54.28
CA MET A 2 30.53 -24.12 54.44
C MET A 2 29.90 -23.86 53.07
N GLN A 3 28.60 -24.11 52.95
CA GLN A 3 27.82 -23.89 51.73
C GLN A 3 27.23 -22.48 51.80
N VAL A 4 27.68 -21.59 50.92
CA VAL A 4 27.15 -20.24 50.76
C VAL A 4 25.91 -20.33 49.88
N LEU A 5 24.72 -20.10 50.45
CA LEU A 5 23.50 -19.82 49.71
C LEU A 5 23.59 -18.40 49.17
N ILE A 6 23.64 -18.27 47.84
CA ILE A 6 23.47 -17.00 47.15
C ILE A 6 21.97 -16.88 46.88
N ASP A 7 21.29 -16.04 47.66
CA ASP A 7 19.94 -15.58 47.34
C ASP A 7 20.02 -14.70 46.09
N SER A 8 19.59 -15.25 44.96
CA SER A 8 19.37 -14.50 43.74
C SER A 8 18.07 -13.70 43.89
N GLU A 9 18.18 -12.38 44.05
CA GLU A 9 17.01 -11.50 44.00
C GLU A 9 16.30 -11.61 42.65
N PRO A 10 14.95 -11.59 42.62
CA PRO A 10 14.20 -11.61 41.37
C PRO A 10 14.43 -10.30 40.61
N VAL A 11 15.01 -10.42 39.42
CA VAL A 11 15.11 -9.31 38.45
C VAL A 11 13.68 -8.87 38.13
N SER A 12 13.29 -7.70 38.66
CA SER A 12 12.02 -7.08 38.31
C SER A 12 12.06 -6.75 36.83
N GLU A 13 11.27 -7.46 36.03
CA GLU A 13 10.95 -7.06 34.66
C GLU A 13 10.37 -5.64 34.74
N ILE A 14 11.16 -4.65 34.32
CA ILE A 14 10.66 -3.31 34.07
C ILE A 14 9.69 -3.46 32.90
N GLN A 15 8.40 -3.58 33.20
CA GLN A 15 7.34 -3.37 32.23
C GLN A 15 7.49 -1.93 31.73
N GLY A 16 8.22 -1.76 30.62
CA GLY A 16 8.41 -0.46 29.99
C GLY A 16 7.04 0.17 29.74
N ALA A 17 6.81 1.34 30.32
CA ALA A 17 5.56 2.07 30.12
C ALA A 17 5.37 2.30 28.62
N LEU A 18 4.20 1.92 28.09
CA LEU A 18 3.87 2.17 26.69
C LEU A 18 3.75 3.68 26.46
N VAL A 19 4.24 4.13 25.30
CA VAL A 19 4.12 5.51 24.86
C VAL A 19 2.65 5.88 24.70
N THR A 20 2.27 7.05 25.22
CA THR A 20 0.89 7.52 25.13
C THR A 20 0.51 7.82 23.69
N GLN A 21 -0.78 7.78 23.40
CA GLN A 21 -1.29 8.13 22.07
C GLN A 21 -0.89 9.56 21.64
N THR A 22 -0.91 10.51 22.57
CA THR A 22 -0.55 11.91 22.30
C THR A 22 0.91 12.05 21.90
N GLU A 23 1.81 11.39 22.61
CA GLU A 23 3.25 11.36 22.28
C GLU A 23 3.49 10.70 20.92
N ALA A 24 2.86 9.56 20.67
CA ALA A 24 2.96 8.87 19.39
C ALA A 24 2.41 9.70 18.22
N LYS A 25 1.29 10.40 18.41
CA LYS A 25 0.71 11.30 17.41
C LYS A 25 1.62 12.50 17.14
N SER A 26 2.22 13.07 18.18
CA SER A 26 3.20 14.15 18.06
C SER A 26 4.44 13.71 17.28
N ALA A 27 4.96 12.51 17.55
CA ALA A 27 6.08 11.93 16.82
C ALA A 27 5.74 11.70 15.34
N ALA A 28 4.56 11.15 15.06
CA ALA A 28 4.07 10.96 13.69
C ALA A 28 3.91 12.30 12.95
N ALA A 29 3.32 13.32 13.59
CA ALA A 29 3.16 14.66 13.01
C ALA A 29 4.51 15.30 12.67
N ALA A 30 5.49 15.22 13.58
CA ALA A 30 6.84 15.73 13.34
C ALA A 30 7.53 15.01 12.17
N TYR A 31 7.39 13.68 12.08
CA TYR A 31 7.90 12.91 10.95
C TYR A 31 7.25 13.32 9.63
N VAL A 32 5.92 13.43 9.58
CA VAL A 32 5.18 13.85 8.37
C VAL A 32 5.60 15.23 7.92
N ALA A 33 5.73 16.19 8.84
CA ALA A 33 6.16 17.54 8.49
C ALA A 33 7.59 17.60 7.95
N THR A 34 8.46 16.72 8.43
CA THR A 34 9.88 16.68 8.03
C THR A 34 10.11 15.92 6.73
N HIS A 35 9.44 14.78 6.53
CA HIS A 35 9.75 13.84 5.45
C HIS A 35 8.72 13.83 4.31
N LEU A 36 7.52 14.36 4.52
CA LEU A 36 6.46 14.40 3.50
C LEU A 36 6.17 15.83 3.07
N ASP A 37 5.42 16.56 3.88
CA ASP A 37 5.00 17.93 3.61
C ASP A 37 4.49 18.54 4.93
N PRO A 38 4.96 19.73 5.34
CA PRO A 38 4.51 20.38 6.58
C PRO A 38 3.03 20.80 6.57
N THR A 39 2.38 20.82 5.40
CA THR A 39 0.95 21.09 5.26
C THR A 39 0.08 19.83 5.42
N PHE A 40 0.67 18.64 5.50
CA PHE A 40 -0.08 17.42 5.76
C PHE A 40 -0.38 17.27 7.25
N GLU A 41 -1.56 16.74 7.53
CA GLU A 41 -2.07 16.54 8.88
C GLU A 41 -2.03 15.06 9.25
N VAL A 42 -1.81 14.80 10.54
CA VAL A 42 -1.90 13.46 11.13
C VAL A 42 -3.16 13.36 11.97
N THR A 43 -4.09 12.55 11.50
CA THR A 43 -5.40 12.34 12.11
C THR A 43 -5.60 10.88 12.55
N GLY A 44 -6.62 10.65 13.38
CA GLY A 44 -6.99 9.32 13.85
C GLY A 44 -6.56 9.05 15.28
N ASP A 45 -7.46 8.41 16.02
CA ASP A 45 -7.29 8.11 17.44
C ASP A 45 -7.50 6.60 17.73
N LEU A 46 -7.34 5.74 16.72
CA LEU A 46 -7.57 4.30 16.88
C LEU A 46 -6.25 3.59 17.19
N PRO A 47 -6.13 2.88 18.33
CA PRO A 47 -5.06 1.90 18.48
C PRO A 47 -5.17 0.91 17.33
N SER A 48 -4.04 0.58 16.69
CA SER A 48 -4.06 -0.48 15.68
C SER A 48 -4.50 -1.75 16.40
N ARG A 49 -5.63 -2.32 15.99
CA ARG A 49 -6.09 -3.58 16.57
C ARG A 49 -5.14 -4.66 16.06
N SER A 50 -4.10 -4.96 16.83
CA SER A 50 -3.21 -6.09 16.55
C SER A 50 -4.06 -7.35 16.44
N GLN A 51 -3.75 -8.22 15.47
CA GLN A 51 -4.35 -9.54 15.46
C GLN A 51 -3.96 -10.28 16.76
N PRO A 52 -4.81 -11.18 17.28
CA PRO A 52 -4.46 -11.99 18.43
C PRO A 52 -3.15 -12.76 18.15
N GLY A 53 -2.12 -12.54 18.96
CA GLY A 53 -0.78 -13.12 18.80
C GLY A 53 0.31 -12.16 18.30
N ASP A 54 -0.05 -10.91 17.99
CA ASP A 54 0.92 -9.89 17.58
C ASP A 54 1.41 -9.10 18.81
N ASP A 55 2.60 -9.45 19.31
CA ASP A 55 3.29 -8.76 20.42
C ASP A 55 3.75 -7.34 20.07
N ASP A 56 3.56 -6.95 18.80
CA ASP A 56 3.95 -5.67 18.25
C ASP A 56 2.78 -4.67 18.32
N LYS A 57 2.58 -4.10 19.51
CA LYS A 57 1.63 -3.01 19.69
C LYS A 57 2.14 -1.79 18.94
N ARG A 58 1.37 -1.33 17.95
CA ARG A 58 1.66 -0.12 17.16
C ARG A 58 0.48 0.84 17.20
N TRP A 59 0.77 2.12 17.28
CA TRP A 59 -0.19 3.18 16.98
C TRP A 59 -0.30 3.34 15.47
N ARG A 60 -1.52 3.48 14.96
CA ARG A 60 -1.79 3.77 13.56
C ARG A 60 -2.46 5.13 13.44
N PHE A 61 -1.89 5.99 12.63
CA PHE A 61 -2.46 7.28 12.27
C PHE A 61 -2.71 7.37 10.77
N PHE A 62 -3.53 8.32 10.36
CA PHE A 62 -3.79 8.64 8.95
C PHE A 62 -3.10 9.94 8.60
N VAL A 63 -2.40 9.93 7.47
CA VAL A 63 -1.85 11.14 6.84
C VAL A 63 -2.90 11.68 5.88
N SER A 64 -3.25 12.94 6.01
CA SER A 64 -4.22 13.64 5.15
C SER A 64 -3.67 14.98 4.66
N CYS A 65 -4.17 15.46 3.53
CA CYS A 65 -4.03 16.85 3.11
C CYS A 65 -5.40 17.52 3.08
N VAL A 66 -5.45 18.80 2.72
CA VAL A 66 -6.70 19.58 2.60
C VAL A 66 -7.74 18.97 1.63
N TYR A 67 -7.32 18.07 0.74
CA TYR A 67 -8.19 17.40 -0.22
C TYR A 67 -8.64 15.99 0.20
N GLY A 68 -8.12 15.45 1.31
CA GLY A 68 -8.53 14.15 1.84
C GLY A 68 -7.39 13.26 2.36
N PRO A 69 -7.70 11.99 2.69
CA PRO A 69 -6.73 11.04 3.22
C PRO A 69 -5.76 10.52 2.15
N LEU A 70 -4.50 10.29 2.54
CA LEU A 70 -3.41 9.87 1.65
C LEU A 70 -2.90 8.46 1.96
N ALA A 71 -2.54 8.22 3.23
CA ALA A 71 -1.93 6.96 3.68
C ALA A 71 -2.11 6.75 5.19
N SER A 72 -1.58 5.63 5.69
CA SER A 72 -1.41 5.40 7.12
C SER A 72 0.07 5.47 7.48
N ILE A 73 0.35 5.90 8.70
CA ILE A 73 1.68 5.89 9.32
C ILE A 73 1.60 5.16 10.65
N PHE A 74 2.68 4.47 11.02
CA PHE A 74 2.72 3.64 12.22
C PHE A 74 3.81 4.12 13.17
N VAL A 75 3.52 4.02 14.47
CA VAL A 75 4.47 4.33 15.54
C VAL A 75 4.51 3.14 16.48
N ASP A 76 5.72 2.65 16.77
CA ASP A 76 5.94 1.58 17.72
C ASP A 76 5.48 2.03 19.12
N ALA A 77 4.57 1.27 19.76
CA ALA A 77 3.97 1.71 21.03
C ALA A 77 4.90 1.55 22.24
N LYS A 78 6.01 0.81 22.12
CA LYS A 78 6.99 0.62 23.20
C LYS A 78 8.03 1.73 23.19
N THR A 79 8.48 2.14 22.02
CA THR A 79 9.58 3.08 21.82
C THR A 79 9.11 4.48 21.44
N GLY A 80 7.88 4.63 20.93
CA GLY A 80 7.39 5.89 20.37
C GLY A 80 8.04 6.25 19.03
N THR A 81 8.82 5.33 18.45
CA THR A 81 9.53 5.55 17.19
C THR A 81 8.59 5.37 16.01
N VAL A 82 8.60 6.32 15.08
CA VAL A 82 7.86 6.20 13.82
C VAL A 82 8.51 5.13 12.95
N ILE A 83 7.71 4.20 12.43
CA ILE A 83 8.17 3.25 11.42
C ILE A 83 8.37 4.03 10.12
N PRO A 84 9.60 4.14 9.59
CA PRO A 84 9.89 5.01 8.47
C PRO A 84 9.22 4.49 7.19
N LEU A 85 8.68 5.43 6.42
CA LEU A 85 8.19 5.16 5.07
C LEU A 85 9.38 4.98 4.12
N THR A 86 9.23 4.05 3.18
CA THR A 86 10.15 3.88 2.06
C THR A 86 10.04 5.06 1.08
N ALA A 87 11.06 5.27 0.25
CA ALA A 87 11.03 6.30 -0.79
C ALA A 87 9.84 6.14 -1.75
N THR A 88 9.50 4.89 -2.10
CA THR A 88 8.33 4.56 -2.93
C THR A 88 7.02 4.96 -2.26
N GLU A 89 6.86 4.69 -0.96
CA GLU A 89 5.66 5.09 -0.21
C GLU A 89 5.54 6.62 -0.10
N ILE A 90 6.65 7.32 0.11
CA ILE A 90 6.70 8.79 0.12
C ILE A 90 6.25 9.35 -1.24
N GLY A 91 6.84 8.85 -2.34
CA GLY A 91 6.45 9.26 -3.70
C GLY A 91 4.97 9.01 -3.98
N LEU A 92 4.44 7.85 -3.58
CA LEU A 92 3.02 7.53 -3.71
C LEU A 92 2.11 8.47 -2.93
N ILE A 93 2.52 8.90 -1.73
CA ILE A 93 1.76 9.87 -0.92
C ILE A 93 1.71 11.22 -1.63
N HIS A 94 2.84 11.70 -2.17
CA HIS A 94 2.89 12.94 -2.93
C HIS A 94 2.03 12.88 -4.20
N GLU A 95 2.12 11.78 -4.96
CA GLU A 95 1.27 11.58 -6.14
C GLU A 95 -0.21 11.57 -5.77
N LYS A 96 -0.61 10.88 -4.69
CA LYS A 96 -2.01 10.90 -4.21
C LYS A 96 -2.46 12.30 -3.85
N ALA A 97 -1.63 13.10 -3.18
CA ALA A 97 -1.97 14.47 -2.84
C ALA A 97 -2.15 15.33 -4.10
N ALA A 98 -1.25 15.20 -5.08
CA ALA A 98 -1.36 15.87 -6.38
C ALA A 98 -2.62 15.43 -7.14
N ILE A 99 -2.95 14.14 -7.17
CA ILE A 99 -4.16 13.61 -7.81
C ILE A 99 -5.43 14.19 -7.16
N LEU A 100 -5.50 14.22 -5.83
CA LEU A 100 -6.66 14.78 -5.13
C LEU A 100 -6.81 16.28 -5.40
N ARG A 101 -5.71 17.03 -5.44
CA ARG A 101 -5.69 18.45 -5.82
C ARG A 101 -6.15 18.66 -7.27
N CYS A 102 -5.57 17.95 -8.23
CA CYS A 102 -5.95 18.09 -9.64
C CYS A 102 -7.42 17.72 -9.86
N ARG A 103 -7.91 16.69 -9.17
CA ARG A 103 -9.33 16.31 -9.20
C ARG A 103 -10.25 17.41 -8.67
N SER A 104 -9.89 18.09 -7.58
CA SER A 104 -10.70 19.20 -7.05
C SER A 104 -10.75 20.40 -7.98
N LEU A 105 -9.73 20.56 -8.84
CA LEU A 105 -9.65 21.58 -9.87
C LEU A 105 -10.22 21.15 -11.24
N GLY A 106 -10.60 19.87 -11.40
CA GLY A 106 -11.08 19.33 -12.67
C GLY A 106 -10.00 19.23 -13.77
N VAL A 107 -8.72 19.10 -13.39
CA VAL A 107 -7.59 18.99 -14.32
C VAL A 107 -6.90 17.62 -14.20
N LEU A 108 -6.16 17.24 -15.24
CA LEU A 108 -5.41 15.99 -15.26
C LEU A 108 -4.16 16.10 -14.35
N PRO A 109 -3.87 15.10 -13.50
CA PRO A 109 -2.67 15.11 -12.67
C PRO A 109 -1.47 14.65 -13.48
N VAL A 110 -0.65 15.60 -13.92
CA VAL A 110 0.55 15.37 -14.73
C VAL A 110 1.82 15.78 -13.97
N ASN A 111 2.95 15.18 -14.33
CA ASN A 111 4.30 15.55 -13.90
C ASN A 111 4.85 16.74 -14.73
N ASP A 112 6.09 17.14 -14.47
CA ASP A 112 6.75 18.26 -15.16
C ASP A 112 6.97 18.02 -16.67
N GLN A 113 6.90 16.77 -17.12
CA GLN A 113 7.00 16.38 -18.54
C GLN A 113 5.63 16.36 -19.23
N GLY A 114 4.53 16.61 -18.50
CA GLY A 114 3.17 16.54 -19.03
C GLY A 114 2.58 15.13 -19.06
N TYR A 115 3.27 14.14 -18.48
CA TYR A 115 2.75 12.78 -18.36
C TYR A 115 1.89 12.63 -17.11
N VAL A 116 0.77 11.91 -17.20
CA VAL A 116 -0.05 11.57 -16.04
C VAL A 116 0.78 10.87 -14.97
N LEU A 117 0.43 11.06 -13.70
CA LEU A 117 1.12 10.41 -12.59
C LEU A 117 0.93 8.89 -12.61
N GLY A 118 1.94 8.13 -12.16
CA GLY A 118 1.90 6.67 -12.19
C GLY A 118 0.74 6.10 -11.38
N GLU A 119 0.50 6.62 -10.18
CA GLU A 119 -0.65 6.25 -9.33
C GLU A 119 -2.00 6.58 -9.99
N TYR A 120 -2.06 7.63 -10.82
CA TYR A 120 -3.25 7.92 -11.61
C TYR A 120 -3.46 6.83 -12.66
N ALA A 121 -2.42 6.50 -13.44
CA ALA A 121 -2.47 5.42 -14.42
C ALA A 121 -2.86 4.07 -13.79
N ARG A 122 -2.29 3.73 -12.63
CA ARG A 122 -2.65 2.51 -11.87
C ARG A 122 -4.12 2.49 -11.47
N LYS A 123 -4.69 3.60 -11.01
CA LYS A 123 -6.13 3.70 -10.68
C LYS A 123 -7.02 3.60 -11.93
N ARG A 124 -6.59 4.14 -13.06
CA ARG A 124 -7.28 4.00 -14.36
C ARG A 124 -7.27 2.55 -14.83
N ALA A 125 -6.11 1.88 -14.75
CA ALA A 125 -5.97 0.45 -14.99
C ALA A 125 -6.90 -0.39 -14.08
N GLN A 126 -6.89 -0.12 -12.77
CA GLN A 126 -7.75 -0.81 -11.81
C GLN A 126 -9.23 -0.73 -12.18
N ARG A 127 -9.70 0.48 -12.55
CA ARG A 127 -11.09 0.69 -12.97
C ARG A 127 -11.40 -0.10 -14.23
N TYR A 128 -10.54 0.00 -15.25
CA TYR A 128 -10.70 -0.74 -16.50
C TYR A 128 -10.77 -2.25 -16.28
N LEU A 129 -9.87 -2.82 -15.47
CA LEU A 129 -9.85 -4.26 -15.18
C LEU A 129 -11.10 -4.72 -14.42
N SER A 130 -11.60 -3.89 -13.50
CA SER A 130 -12.86 -4.16 -12.79
C SER A 130 -14.06 -4.17 -13.75
N ASP A 131 -14.08 -3.24 -14.71
CA ASP A 131 -15.20 -3.09 -15.66
C ASP A 131 -15.15 -4.16 -16.77
N ALA A 132 -13.95 -4.50 -17.27
CA ALA A 132 -13.77 -5.38 -18.44
C ALA A 132 -13.57 -6.87 -18.07
N ILE A 133 -12.98 -7.17 -16.90
CA ILE A 133 -12.58 -8.53 -16.54
C ILE A 133 -13.37 -9.03 -15.33
N ALA A 134 -13.01 -8.58 -14.11
CA ALA A 134 -13.64 -8.88 -12.84
C ALA A 134 -12.95 -8.12 -11.69
N MET A 135 -13.59 -8.11 -10.51
CA MET A 135 -13.08 -7.43 -9.31
C MET A 135 -11.86 -8.09 -8.64
N PHE A 136 -11.48 -9.30 -9.03
CA PHE A 136 -10.31 -10.02 -8.49
C PHE A 136 -8.99 -9.66 -9.19
N PHE A 137 -9.05 -8.73 -10.15
CA PHE A 137 -7.90 -8.25 -10.91
C PHE A 137 -7.52 -6.86 -10.42
N GLU A 138 -6.22 -6.67 -10.18
CA GLU A 138 -5.64 -5.43 -9.71
C GLU A 138 -4.60 -4.91 -10.70
N GLY A 139 -4.51 -3.58 -10.82
CA GLY A 139 -3.39 -2.92 -11.49
C GLY A 139 -2.27 -2.65 -10.49
N ALA A 140 -1.08 -3.20 -10.73
CA ALA A 140 0.09 -3.07 -9.88
C ALA A 140 1.26 -2.39 -10.62
N ASP A 141 2.09 -1.68 -9.85
CA ASP A 141 3.41 -1.19 -10.23
C ASP A 141 3.49 -0.55 -11.63
N PRO A 142 2.93 0.66 -11.81
CA PRO A 142 3.02 1.39 -13.07
C PRO A 142 4.48 1.71 -13.39
N VAL A 143 4.96 1.27 -14.55
CA VAL A 143 6.29 1.57 -15.08
C VAL A 143 6.14 2.44 -16.32
N LEU A 144 6.81 3.59 -16.35
CA LEU A 144 6.82 4.46 -17.53
C LEU A 144 7.75 3.85 -18.58
N VAL A 145 7.19 3.57 -19.76
CA VAL A 145 7.92 3.13 -20.95
C VAL A 145 7.89 4.30 -21.94
N ASP A 146 9.04 4.96 -22.06
CA ASP A 146 9.22 6.10 -22.96
C ASP A 146 9.63 5.60 -24.35
N GLY A 147 8.70 5.70 -25.30
CA GLY A 147 8.84 5.23 -26.68
C GLY A 147 8.18 6.21 -27.66
N GLU A 148 7.83 5.76 -28.87
CA GLU A 148 7.11 6.62 -29.84
C GLU A 148 5.77 7.14 -29.28
N GLN A 149 5.11 6.32 -28.46
CA GLN A 149 4.00 6.72 -27.61
C GLN A 149 4.35 6.34 -26.17
N ALA A 150 4.57 7.34 -25.32
CA ALA A 150 4.85 7.10 -23.91
C ALA A 150 3.64 6.44 -23.24
N VAL A 151 3.89 5.34 -22.52
CA VAL A 151 2.83 4.59 -21.82
C VAL A 151 3.25 4.25 -20.40
N TRP A 152 2.28 4.22 -19.51
CA TRP A 152 2.41 3.54 -18.22
C TRP A 152 2.00 2.08 -18.40
N GLN A 153 2.99 1.20 -18.34
CA GLN A 153 2.75 -0.23 -18.33
C GLN A 153 2.41 -0.68 -16.91
N VAL A 154 1.19 -1.19 -16.71
CA VAL A 154 0.67 -1.62 -15.42
C VAL A 154 0.56 -3.14 -15.40
N THR A 155 1.15 -3.80 -14.41
CA THR A 155 1.03 -5.26 -14.24
C THR A 155 -0.41 -5.62 -13.85
N ILE A 156 -1.01 -6.56 -14.57
CA ILE A 156 -2.31 -7.15 -14.22
C ILE A 156 -2.05 -8.27 -13.21
N VAL A 157 -2.51 -8.09 -11.98
CA VAL A 157 -2.38 -9.05 -10.89
C VAL A 157 -3.74 -9.67 -10.59
N PHE A 158 -3.81 -11.00 -10.54
CA PHE A 158 -4.96 -11.71 -10.01
C PHE A 158 -4.73 -12.02 -8.53
N LYS A 159 -5.70 -11.73 -7.68
CA LYS A 159 -5.59 -11.92 -6.24
C LYS A 159 -6.82 -12.62 -5.67
N MET A 160 -6.57 -13.74 -5.02
CA MET A 160 -7.54 -14.44 -4.16
C MET A 160 -6.91 -14.71 -2.80
N TYR A 161 -7.72 -14.69 -1.74
CA TYR A 161 -7.27 -14.84 -0.36
C TYR A 161 -6.37 -16.07 -0.15
N GLU A 162 -6.70 -17.21 -0.77
CA GLU A 162 -5.99 -18.48 -0.60
C GLU A 162 -4.79 -18.66 -1.54
N ILE A 163 -4.69 -17.85 -2.59
CA ILE A 163 -3.71 -18.02 -3.68
C ILE A 163 -2.60 -16.96 -3.60
N GLY A 164 -2.91 -15.80 -3.02
CA GLY A 164 -2.02 -14.64 -3.08
C GLY A 164 -2.04 -13.96 -4.46
N PRO A 165 -1.16 -12.97 -4.68
CA PRO A 165 -1.07 -12.24 -5.94
C PRO A 165 -0.32 -13.02 -7.02
N VAL A 166 -0.88 -13.08 -8.23
CA VAL A 166 -0.25 -13.70 -9.42
C VAL A 166 -0.31 -12.75 -10.60
N ALA A 167 0.83 -12.46 -11.23
CA ALA A 167 0.89 -11.63 -12.44
C ALA A 167 0.38 -12.40 -13.66
N LEU A 168 -0.51 -11.80 -14.44
CA LEU A 168 -1.18 -12.42 -15.59
C LEU A 168 -0.94 -11.73 -16.93
N GLY A 169 -0.32 -10.56 -16.91
CA GLY A 169 0.00 -9.77 -18.09
C GLY A 169 0.23 -8.31 -17.72
N THR A 170 0.17 -7.45 -18.73
CA THR A 170 0.27 -6.00 -18.57
C THR A 170 -0.90 -5.31 -19.25
N LEU A 171 -1.23 -4.11 -18.78
CA LEU A 171 -2.16 -3.18 -19.38
C LEU A 171 -1.43 -1.85 -19.56
N ASP A 172 -1.37 -1.36 -20.78
CA ASP A 172 -0.76 -0.07 -21.06
C ASP A 172 -1.81 1.03 -20.88
N ILE A 173 -1.38 2.15 -20.31
CA ILE A 173 -2.16 3.37 -20.15
C ILE A 173 -1.43 4.49 -20.87
N ASP A 174 -2.11 5.23 -21.73
CA ASP A 174 -1.51 6.35 -22.45
C ASP A 174 -0.99 7.41 -21.45
N ALA A 175 0.29 7.74 -21.52
CA ALA A 175 0.93 8.61 -20.53
C ALA A 175 0.47 10.07 -20.64
N LEU A 176 -0.12 10.51 -21.75
CA LEU A 176 -0.57 11.89 -21.93
C LEU A 176 -2.03 12.09 -21.49
N THR A 177 -2.87 11.09 -21.74
CA THR A 177 -4.32 11.16 -21.50
C THR A 177 -4.76 10.42 -20.25
N GLY A 178 -4.00 9.41 -19.83
CA GLY A 178 -4.38 8.47 -18.78
C GLY A 178 -5.50 7.52 -19.18
N GLU A 179 -5.78 7.38 -20.46
CA GLU A 179 -6.76 6.42 -20.97
C GLU A 179 -6.11 5.05 -21.20
N PRO A 180 -6.78 3.94 -20.81
CA PRO A 180 -6.26 2.60 -21.03
C PRO A 180 -6.31 2.23 -22.52
N PHE A 181 -5.27 1.55 -23.00
CA PHE A 181 -5.36 0.83 -24.27
C PHE A 181 -6.25 -0.40 -24.06
N PRO A 182 -7.40 -0.50 -24.75
CA PRO A 182 -8.32 -1.61 -24.50
C PRO A 182 -7.69 -2.95 -24.85
N LEU A 183 -7.79 -3.91 -23.93
CA LEU A 183 -7.47 -5.30 -24.19
C LEU A 183 -8.42 -5.85 -25.26
N THR A 184 -7.88 -6.67 -26.15
CA THR A 184 -8.69 -7.42 -27.13
C THR A 184 -9.51 -8.50 -26.43
N THR A 185 -10.56 -8.98 -27.10
CA THR A 185 -11.38 -10.10 -26.62
C THR A 185 -10.52 -11.34 -26.37
N GLU A 186 -9.53 -11.59 -27.23
CA GLU A 186 -8.58 -12.69 -27.11
C GLU A 186 -7.68 -12.53 -25.88
N GLN A 187 -7.16 -11.33 -25.62
CA GLN A 187 -6.36 -11.06 -24.42
C GLN A 187 -7.18 -11.24 -23.15
N ILE A 188 -8.41 -10.72 -23.11
CA ILE A 188 -9.31 -10.90 -21.96
C ILE A 188 -9.61 -12.38 -21.73
N LYS A 189 -9.87 -13.15 -22.80
CA LYS A 189 -10.09 -14.60 -22.73
C LYS A 189 -8.87 -15.31 -22.15
N GLN A 190 -7.67 -15.02 -22.65
CA GLN A 190 -6.43 -15.63 -22.15
C GLN A 190 -6.18 -15.32 -20.67
N ILE A 191 -6.40 -14.07 -20.23
CA ILE A 191 -6.26 -13.69 -18.82
C ILE A 191 -7.23 -14.50 -17.95
N LYS A 192 -8.50 -14.63 -18.36
CA LYS A 192 -9.52 -15.41 -17.64
C LYS A 192 -9.19 -16.90 -17.61
N GLU A 193 -8.70 -17.47 -18.71
CA GLU A 193 -8.29 -18.87 -18.78
C GLU A 193 -7.10 -19.16 -17.85
N ARG A 194 -6.10 -18.28 -17.81
CA ARG A 194 -4.96 -18.40 -16.89
C ARG A 194 -5.40 -18.31 -15.43
N ALA A 195 -6.24 -17.34 -15.08
CA ALA A 195 -6.79 -17.21 -13.73
C ALA A 195 -7.56 -18.48 -13.31
N ASN A 196 -8.42 -19.01 -14.18
CA ASN A 196 -9.17 -20.24 -13.94
C ASN A 196 -8.26 -21.47 -13.76
N ALA A 197 -7.18 -21.56 -14.55
CA ALA A 197 -6.20 -22.64 -14.41
C ALA A 197 -5.51 -22.60 -13.04
N ILE A 198 -5.13 -21.41 -12.56
CA ILE A 198 -4.54 -21.21 -11.24
C ILE A 198 -5.51 -21.66 -10.13
N VAL A 199 -6.78 -21.23 -10.20
CA VAL A 199 -7.79 -21.64 -9.22
C VAL A 199 -7.98 -23.17 -9.21
N LYS A 200 -8.06 -23.80 -10.38
CA LYS A 200 -8.21 -25.27 -10.49
C LYS A 200 -7.00 -26.00 -9.90
N PHE A 201 -5.79 -25.52 -10.16
CA PHE A 201 -4.57 -26.10 -9.63
C PHE A 201 -4.53 -26.06 -8.09
N HIS A 202 -4.82 -24.91 -7.50
CA HIS A 202 -4.88 -24.77 -6.04
C HIS A 202 -6.00 -25.62 -5.42
N ALA A 203 -7.17 -25.69 -6.05
CA ALA A 203 -8.27 -26.53 -5.58
C ALA A 203 -7.95 -28.04 -5.61
N GLN A 204 -7.08 -28.49 -6.53
CA GLN A 204 -6.61 -29.88 -6.58
C GLN A 204 -5.59 -30.17 -5.48
N GLN A 205 -4.65 -29.25 -5.23
CA GLN A 205 -3.68 -29.41 -4.14
C GLN A 205 -4.37 -29.48 -2.76
N ALA A 206 -5.42 -28.71 -2.54
CA ALA A 206 -6.18 -28.74 -1.28
C ALA A 206 -6.94 -30.06 -1.02
N LYS A 207 -7.19 -30.87 -2.07
CA LYS A 207 -7.98 -32.13 -1.97
C LYS A 207 -7.13 -33.38 -1.78
N THR A 208 -5.80 -33.27 -1.77
CA THR A 208 -4.90 -34.40 -1.51
C THR A 208 -4.43 -34.31 -0.06
N PRO A 209 -5.12 -34.97 0.90
CA PRO A 209 -4.59 -35.09 2.25
C PRO A 209 -3.32 -35.94 2.21
N LEU A 210 -2.28 -35.45 2.89
CA LEU A 210 -1.07 -36.21 3.22
C LEU A 210 -1.41 -37.37 4.19
#